data_AF-A0A7V9DIH6-F1
#
_entry.id   AF-A0A7V9DIH6-F1
#
_cell.length_a   1.000
_cell.length_b   1.000
_cell.length_c   1.000
_cell.angle_alpha   90.00
_cell.angle_beta   90.00
_cell.angle_gamma   90.00
#
_symmetry.space_group_name_H-M   'P 1'
#
loop_
_entity.id
_entity.type
_entity.pdbx_description
1 polymer ?
#
loop_
_entity_poly.entity_id
_entity_poly.type
_entity_poly.pdbx_seq_one_letter_code
_entity_poly.pdbx_strand_id
1 'polypeptide(L)' 'MTSDVADEVHVHGYDVHADVARGQPATIEFTADVPGRFEIELEERGLQIAELEVRP' A
#
# COMPACT_ATOMS: atom_id res chain seq x y z
N MET A 1 7.11 4.60 -5.04
CA MET A 1 7.34 3.15 -5.12
C MET A 1 7.37 2.73 -6.59
N THR A 2 8.25 1.82 -6.99
CA THR A 2 8.33 1.30 -8.37
C THR A 2 8.43 -0.23 -8.32
N SER A 3 7.47 -0.94 -8.90
CA SER A 3 7.50 -2.41 -9.03
C SER A 3 8.18 -2.82 -10.34
N ASP A 4 8.88 -3.95 -10.35
CA ASP A 4 9.51 -4.56 -11.52
C ASP A 4 8.55 -5.41 -12.37
N VAL A 5 7.37 -5.72 -11.82
CA VAL A 5 6.25 -6.48 -12.42
C VAL A 5 4.92 -5.76 -12.12
N ALA A 6 3.86 -5.97 -12.91
CA ALA A 6 2.53 -5.48 -12.56
C ALA A 6 2.04 -6.13 -11.25
N ASP A 7 1.39 -5.36 -10.38
CA ASP A 7 0.85 -5.79 -9.08
C ASP A 7 -0.10 -4.72 -8.51
N GLU A 8 -0.65 -4.98 -7.32
CA GLU A 8 -1.46 -4.04 -6.56
C GLU A 8 -0.78 -3.68 -5.23
N VAL A 9 -0.66 -2.38 -4.96
CA VAL A 9 -0.30 -1.90 -3.62
C VAL A 9 -1.56 -1.82 -2.79
N HIS A 10 -1.61 -2.49 -1.64
CA HIS A 10 -2.77 -2.46 -0.75
C HIS A 10 -2.38 -1.95 0.64
N VAL A 11 -3.13 -0.96 1.15
CA VAL A 11 -3.06 -0.46 2.53
C VAL A 11 -4.15 -1.14 3.36
N HIS A 12 -3.75 -2.16 4.12
CA HIS A 12 -4.67 -2.91 4.97
C HIS A 12 -5.30 -2.03 6.05
N GLY A 13 -6.52 -2.38 6.46
CA GLY A 13 -7.30 -1.63 7.46
C GLY A 13 -7.96 -0.35 6.96
N TYR A 14 -7.45 0.25 5.87
CA TYR A 14 -8.12 1.33 5.14
C TYR A 14 -8.85 0.84 3.88
N ASP A 15 -8.55 -0.38 3.40
CA ASP A 15 -9.12 -0.96 2.17
C ASP A 15 -8.89 -0.04 0.95
N VAL A 16 -7.68 0.49 0.85
CA VAL A 16 -7.25 1.38 -0.23
C VAL A 16 -6.13 0.73 -1.01
N HIS A 17 -6.29 0.67 -2.33
CA HIS A 17 -5.36 -0.02 -3.20
C HIS A 17 -5.12 0.74 -4.53
N ALA A 18 -3.99 0.45 -5.18
CA ALA A 18 -3.67 1.00 -6.50
C ALA A 18 -2.72 0.09 -7.29
N ASP A 19 -2.98 -0.03 -8.59
CA ASP A 19 -2.12 -0.75 -9.54
C ASP A 19 -0.74 -0.09 -9.64
N VAL A 20 0.31 -0.91 -9.57
CA VAL A 20 1.70 -0.52 -9.80
C VAL A 20 2.30 -1.37 -10.91
N ALA A 21 3.11 -0.75 -11.77
CA ALA A 21 3.83 -1.47 -12.80
C ALA A 21 5.21 -0.85 -13.07
N ARG A 22 6.01 -1.56 -13.86
CA ARG A 22 7.33 -1.07 -14.27
C ARG A 22 7.21 0.24 -15.04
N GLY A 23 7.88 1.29 -14.53
CA GLY A 23 7.86 2.61 -15.14
C GLY A 23 6.57 3.40 -14.90
N GLN A 24 5.61 2.83 -14.18
CA GLN A 24 4.35 3.47 -13.81
C GLN A 24 4.18 3.39 -12.28
N PRO A 25 4.67 4.40 -11.55
CA PRO A 25 4.52 4.43 -10.10
C PRO A 25 3.04 4.58 -9.72
N ALA A 26 2.65 3.94 -8.62
CA ALA A 26 1.36 4.15 -7.98
C ALA A 26 1.43 5.32 -6.98
N THR A 27 0.32 6.05 -6.88
CA THR A 27 0.09 7.05 -5.84
C THR A 27 -1.23 6.74 -5.17
N ILE A 28 -1.21 6.61 -3.84
CA ILE A 28 -2.38 6.39 -3.01
C ILE A 28 -2.54 7.63 -2.11
N GLU A 29 -3.67 8.31 -2.23
CA GLU A 29 -4.05 9.44 -1.39
C GLU A 29 -5.26 9.05 -0.54
N PHE A 30 -5.13 9.15 0.78
CA PHE A 30 -6.18 8.82 1.73
C PHE A 30 -5.98 9.59 3.04
N THR A 31 -7.02 9.61 3.89
CA THR A 31 -6.92 10.19 5.24
C THR A 31 -6.64 9.07 6.24
N ALA A 32 -5.56 9.21 7.01
CA ALA A 32 -5.19 8.27 8.05
C ALA A 32 -5.83 8.64 9.40
N ASP A 33 -7.11 8.32 9.57
CA ASP A 33 -7.94 8.70 10.73
C ASP A 33 -8.20 7.57 11.73
N VAL A 34 -7.75 6.35 11.44
CA VAL A 34 -7.84 5.18 12.33
C VAL A 34 -6.50 4.94 13.03
N PRO A 35 -6.39 5.12 14.36
CA PRO A 35 -5.17 4.79 15.09
C PRO A 35 -4.86 3.29 15.01
N GLY A 36 -3.59 2.95 14.78
CA GLY A 36 -3.19 1.56 14.62
C GLY A 36 -1.88 1.39 13.86
N ARG A 37 -1.51 0.12 13.64
CA ARG A 37 -0.42 -0.27 12.75
C ARG A 37 -1.01 -1.10 11.61
N PHE A 38 -0.70 -0.70 10.39
CA PHE A 38 -1.30 -1.25 9.19
C PHE A 38 -0.22 -1.72 8.22
N GLU A 39 -0.42 -2.92 7.67
CA GLU A 39 0.44 -3.46 6.65
C GLU A 39 0.19 -2.76 5.31
N ILE A 40 1.28 -2.47 4.60
CA ILE A 40 1.23 -2.08 3.20
C ILE A 40 1.99 -3.16 2.43
N GLU A 41 1.33 -3.79 1.48
CA GLU A 41 1.89 -4.91 0.73
C GLU A 41 1.70 -4.78 -0.78
N LEU A 42 2.42 -5.64 -1.49
CA LEU A 42 2.09 -6.08 -2.83
C LEU A 42 1.15 -7.28 -2.72
N GLU A 43 -0.14 -7.06 -2.97
CA GLU A 43 -1.23 -8.00 -2.67
C GLU A 43 -1.05 -9.33 -3.43
N GLU A 44 -0.79 -9.29 -4.75
CA GLU A 44 -0.72 -10.54 -5.53
C GLU A 44 0.44 -11.44 -5.09
N ARG A 45 1.50 -10.83 -4.53
CA ARG A 45 2.70 -11.52 -4.05
C ARG A 45 2.68 -11.78 -2.54
N GLY A 46 1.71 -11.24 -1.80
CA GLY A 46 1.70 -11.26 -0.33
C GLY A 46 3.00 -10.71 0.27
N LEU A 47 3.60 -9.70 -0.37
CA LEU A 47 4.89 -9.15 0.02
C LEU A 47 4.69 -7.83 0.75
N GLN A 48 4.89 -7.83 2.06
CA GLN A 48 4.95 -6.59 2.83
C GLN A 48 6.11 -5.71 2.37
N ILE A 49 5.80 -4.44 2.08
CA ILE A 49 6.75 -3.44 1.58
C ILE A 49 6.89 -2.25 2.53
N ALA A 50 5.90 -2.01 3.39
CA ALA A 50 5.92 -0.96 4.40
C ALA A 50 4.94 -1.25 5.55
N GLU A 51 5.01 -0.42 6.58
CA GLU A 51 4.04 -0.38 7.67
C GLU A 51 3.68 1.07 7.95
N LEU A 52 2.39 1.33 8.19
CA LEU A 52 1.87 2.63 8.59
C LEU A 52 1.49 2.60 10.08
N GLU A 53 2.11 3.46 10.88
CA GLU A 53 1.70 3.73 12.27
C GLU A 53 0.90 5.05 12.31
N VAL A 54 -0.35 4.98 12.77
CA VAL A 54 -1.20 6.15 13.04
C VAL A 54 -1.33 6.31 14.54
N ARG A 55 -0.86 7.44 15.06
CA ARG A 55 -0.88 7.75 16.50
C ARG A 55 -2.12 8.60 16.85
N PRO A 56 -2.69 8.43 18.06
CA PRO A 56 -3.74 9.31 18.57
C PRO A 56 -3.29 10.77 18.67
#